data_AF-A0A0Q9L010-F1
#
_entry.id   AF-A0A0Q9L010-F1
#
_cell.length_a   1.000
_cell.length_b   1.000
_cell.length_c   1.000
_cell.angle_alpha   90.00
_cell.angle_beta   90.00
_cell.angle_gamma   90.00
#
_symmetry.space_group_name_H-M   'P 1'
#
loop_
_entity.id
_entity.type
_entity.pdbx_description
1 polymer ?
#
loop_
_entity_poly.entity_id
_entity_poly.type
_entity_poly.pdbx_seq_one_letter_code
_entity_poly.pdbx_strand_id
1 'polypeptide(L)'
;MSTDLWEYSKVLAEQLRLNGMKEEQVQEVVAEVQHHVLGTQQDPVGAFGQPTDYAMTWVRPKSGRWVRRIAAASAGVTGLLALAKGLRPGPWSGPVDIDWSSVILWLTWVVCMGVLPWTVEVWLARRRGRRVGTPEGVPVWGMLVAIALSTAAVIWGIATMLTDEGGVLFSAPKWVLVLMGFVCLPGLAFIGSHRNASLPADPATPVTWKTRVRRAFINR
;
A
#
# COMPACT_ATOMS: atom_id res chain seq x y z
N MET A 1 14.50 -28.31 11.20
CA MET A 1 13.28 -27.66 11.73
C MET A 1 12.26 -27.70 10.62
N SER A 2 11.07 -28.25 10.85
CA SER A 2 9.98 -28.24 9.87
C SER A 2 9.38 -26.84 9.82
N THR A 3 9.24 -26.28 8.63
CA THR A 3 8.56 -25.00 8.43
C THR A 3 7.08 -25.16 8.76
N ASP A 4 6.51 -24.23 9.52
CA ASP A 4 5.07 -24.24 9.78
C ASP A 4 4.28 -24.04 8.47
N LEU A 5 3.42 -25.00 8.13
CA LEU A 5 2.59 -24.97 6.92
C LEU A 5 1.69 -23.73 6.90
N TRP A 6 1.22 -23.29 8.07
CA TRP A 6 0.38 -22.11 8.19
C TRP A 6 1.14 -20.83 7.81
N GLU A 7 2.34 -20.66 8.36
CA GLU A 7 3.23 -19.54 8.02
C GLU A 7 3.58 -19.55 6.52
N TYR A 8 3.97 -20.70 5.98
CA TYR A 8 4.28 -20.85 4.55
C TYR A 8 3.10 -20.44 3.67
N SER A 9 1.90 -20.97 3.95
CA SER A 9 0.67 -20.70 3.20
C SER A 9 0.30 -19.22 3.23
N LYS A 10 0.42 -18.59 4.41
CA LYS A 10 0.12 -17.16 4.61
C LYS A 10 1.04 -16.28 3.76
N VAL A 11 2.33 -16.56 3.79
CA VAL A 11 3.33 -15.79 3.06
C VAL A 11 3.23 -16.04 1.56
N LEU A 12 2.96 -17.28 1.14
CA LEU A 12 2.68 -17.62 -0.26
C LEU A 12 1.47 -16.83 -0.79
N ALA A 13 0.35 -16.81 -0.05
CA ALA A 13 -0.83 -16.04 -0.43
C ALA A 13 -0.52 -14.55 -0.61
N GLU A 14 0.29 -13.98 0.27
CA GLU A 14 0.77 -12.59 0.15
C GLU A 14 1.57 -12.38 -1.15
N GLN A 15 2.53 -13.26 -1.46
CA GLN A 15 3.33 -13.14 -2.69
C GLN A 15 2.50 -13.29 -3.97
N LEU A 16 1.55 -14.25 -4.00
CA LEU A 16 0.67 -14.44 -5.16
C LEU A 16 -0.23 -13.21 -5.39
N ARG A 17 -0.74 -12.60 -4.32
CA ARG A 17 -1.51 -11.34 -4.41
C ARG A 17 -0.65 -10.18 -4.91
N LEU A 18 0.61 -10.08 -4.46
CA LEU A 18 1.56 -9.08 -4.95
C LEU A 18 1.87 -9.26 -6.44
N ASN A 19 1.86 -10.49 -6.93
CA ASN A 19 2.01 -10.81 -8.35
C ASN A 19 0.71 -10.63 -9.16
N GLY A 20 -0.35 -10.12 -8.52
CA GLY A 20 -1.59 -9.71 -9.16
C GLY A 20 -2.60 -10.83 -9.39
N MET A 21 -2.39 -12.00 -8.79
CA MET A 21 -3.31 -13.14 -8.87
C MET A 21 -4.68 -12.77 -8.27
N LYS A 22 -5.77 -13.32 -8.84
CA LYS A 22 -7.13 -13.15 -8.27
C LYS A 22 -7.26 -13.97 -6.99
N GLU A 23 -8.09 -13.50 -6.06
CA GLU A 23 -8.23 -14.14 -4.74
C GLU A 23 -8.68 -15.61 -4.84
N GLU A 24 -9.58 -15.95 -5.77
CA GLU A 24 -10.01 -17.36 -5.97
C GLU A 24 -8.82 -18.25 -6.35
N GLN A 25 -7.97 -17.77 -7.26
CA GLN A 25 -6.78 -18.50 -7.72
C GLN A 25 -5.72 -18.61 -6.62
N VAL A 26 -5.58 -17.57 -5.79
CA VAL A 26 -4.69 -17.62 -4.62
C VAL A 26 -5.13 -18.72 -3.66
N GLN A 27 -6.43 -18.82 -3.39
CA GLN A 27 -6.98 -19.84 -2.51
C GLN A 27 -6.80 -21.25 -3.07
N GLU A 28 -7.00 -21.44 -4.37
CA GLU A 28 -6.79 -22.71 -5.07
C GLU A 28 -5.33 -23.18 -4.96
N VAL A 29 -4.37 -22.32 -5.32
CA VAL A 29 -2.93 -22.64 -5.25
C VAL A 29 -2.50 -22.95 -3.81
N VAL A 30 -2.96 -22.17 -2.84
CA VAL A 30 -2.65 -22.42 -1.42
C VAL A 30 -3.26 -23.73 -0.95
N ALA A 31 -4.50 -24.04 -1.34
CA ALA A 31 -5.16 -25.30 -0.99
C ALA A 31 -4.45 -26.51 -1.62
N GLU A 32 -3.96 -26.40 -2.85
CA GLU A 32 -3.16 -27.44 -3.50
C GLU A 32 -1.86 -27.72 -2.75
N VAL A 33 -1.11 -26.67 -2.40
CA VAL A 33 0.12 -26.79 -1.58
C VAL A 33 -0.18 -27.44 -0.24
N GLN A 34 -1.25 -27.00 0.45
CA GLN A 34 -1.66 -27.58 1.72
C GLN A 34 -2.03 -29.06 1.57
N HIS A 35 -2.81 -29.41 0.54
CA HIS A 35 -3.21 -30.79 0.27
C HIS A 35 -1.98 -31.69 0.01
N HIS A 36 -1.03 -31.21 -0.80
CA HIS A 36 0.21 -31.93 -1.08
C HIS A 36 1.04 -32.17 0.19
N VAL A 37 1.30 -31.13 0.97
CA VAL A 37 2.11 -31.22 2.20
C VAL A 37 1.44 -32.13 3.24
N LEU A 38 0.12 -32.02 3.41
CA LEU A 38 -0.62 -32.91 4.32
C LEU A 38 -0.60 -34.36 3.85
N GLY A 39 -0.61 -34.61 2.53
CA GLY A 39 -0.56 -35.95 1.95
C GLY A 39 0.82 -36.60 1.97
N THR A 40 1.89 -35.82 1.76
CA THR A 40 3.26 -36.34 1.66
C THR A 40 4.08 -36.17 2.95
N GLN A 41 3.61 -35.35 3.89
CA GLN A 41 4.34 -34.95 5.10
C GLN A 41 5.74 -34.36 4.85
N GLN A 42 5.99 -33.86 3.63
CA GLN A 42 7.24 -33.19 3.30
C GLN A 42 7.26 -31.75 3.81
N ASP A 43 8.45 -31.23 4.12
CA ASP A 43 8.61 -29.81 4.45
C ASP A 43 8.23 -28.94 3.24
N PRO A 44 7.33 -27.95 3.37
CA PRO A 44 6.85 -27.16 2.25
C PRO A 44 7.97 -26.42 1.51
N VAL A 45 9.01 -25.96 2.24
CA VAL A 45 10.18 -25.31 1.62
C VAL A 45 11.01 -26.33 0.84
N GLY A 46 11.14 -27.56 1.33
CA GLY A 46 11.79 -28.65 0.60
C GLY A 46 11.04 -29.07 -0.68
N ALA A 47 9.70 -29.10 -0.64
CA ALA A 47 8.87 -29.56 -1.76
C ALA A 47 8.66 -28.48 -2.84
N PHE A 48 8.41 -27.23 -2.43
CA PHE A 48 8.01 -26.14 -3.34
C PHE A 48 9.05 -25.01 -3.43
N GLY A 49 10.12 -25.06 -2.65
CA GLY A 49 11.08 -23.96 -2.53
C GLY A 49 10.55 -22.81 -1.69
N GLN A 50 11.24 -21.66 -1.77
CA GLN A 50 10.83 -20.46 -1.06
C GLN A 50 9.51 -19.91 -1.64
N PRO A 51 8.55 -19.45 -0.80
CA PRO A 51 7.27 -18.92 -1.27
C PRO A 51 7.40 -17.82 -2.32
N THR A 52 8.44 -16.98 -2.22
CA THR A 52 8.69 -15.91 -3.18
C THR A 52 9.05 -16.47 -4.55
N ASP A 53 9.92 -17.47 -4.60
CA ASP A 53 10.42 -18.05 -5.85
C ASP A 53 9.31 -18.85 -6.53
N TYR A 54 8.55 -19.62 -5.75
CA TYR A 54 7.36 -20.32 -6.24
C TYR A 54 6.33 -19.33 -6.80
N ALA A 55 6.00 -18.25 -6.06
CA ALA A 55 5.05 -17.25 -6.54
C ALA A 55 5.52 -16.50 -7.79
N MET A 56 6.84 -16.34 -8.02
CA MET A 56 7.37 -15.68 -9.22
C MET A 56 7.06 -16.43 -10.52
N THR A 57 6.78 -17.74 -10.45
CA THR A 57 6.33 -18.51 -11.61
C THR A 57 4.95 -18.07 -12.12
N TRP A 58 4.18 -17.38 -11.28
CA TRP A 58 2.81 -16.94 -11.55
C TRP A 58 2.70 -15.44 -11.89
N VAL A 59 3.80 -14.78 -12.26
CA VAL A 59 3.81 -13.35 -12.57
C VAL A 59 2.91 -13.06 -13.77
N ARG A 60 1.81 -12.34 -13.53
CA ARG A 60 1.03 -11.72 -14.60
C ARG A 60 1.51 -10.30 -14.89
N PRO A 61 1.53 -9.86 -16.16
CA PRO A 61 1.84 -8.48 -16.51
C PRO A 61 0.85 -7.51 -15.84
N LYS A 62 1.41 -6.36 -15.44
CA LYS A 62 0.97 -5.48 -14.35
C LYS A 62 -0.52 -5.11 -14.39
N SER A 63 -1.23 -5.48 -13.33
CA SER A 63 -2.54 -4.92 -13.04
C SER A 63 -2.42 -3.41 -12.77
N GLY A 64 -3.26 -2.59 -13.41
CA GLY A 64 -3.32 -1.13 -13.26
C GLY A 64 -3.64 -0.61 -11.84
N ARG A 65 -3.63 -1.48 -10.82
CA ARG A 65 -3.90 -1.14 -9.42
C ARG A 65 -2.88 -0.15 -8.87
N TRP A 66 -1.59 -0.30 -9.21
CA TRP A 66 -0.55 0.64 -8.77
C TRP A 66 -0.77 2.03 -9.37
N VAL A 67 -1.18 2.10 -10.64
CA VAL A 67 -1.51 3.37 -11.32
C VAL A 67 -2.71 4.01 -10.65
N ARG A 68 -3.77 3.24 -10.36
CA ARG A 68 -4.95 3.75 -9.64
C ARG A 68 -4.59 4.29 -8.26
N ARG A 69 -3.66 3.66 -7.54
CA ARG A 69 -3.17 4.14 -6.25
C ARG A 69 -2.40 5.46 -6.36
N ILE A 70 -1.47 5.55 -7.30
CA ILE A 70 -0.76 6.81 -7.55
C ILE A 70 -1.74 7.89 -7.97
N ALA A 71 -2.69 7.58 -8.85
CA ALA A 71 -3.72 8.53 -9.28
C ALA A 71 -4.58 9.00 -8.10
N ALA A 72 -4.97 8.09 -7.19
CA ALA A 72 -5.72 8.45 -6.00
C ALA A 72 -4.90 9.25 -4.99
N ALA A 73 -3.62 8.91 -4.79
CA ALA A 73 -2.70 9.66 -3.95
C ALA A 73 -2.47 11.07 -4.49
N SER A 74 -2.21 11.15 -5.80
CA SER A 74 -2.13 12.38 -6.59
C SER A 74 -3.37 13.25 -6.39
N ALA A 75 -4.57 12.71 -6.61
CA ALA A 75 -5.82 13.43 -6.40
C ALA A 75 -5.95 13.90 -4.95
N GLY A 76 -5.72 13.03 -3.96
CA GLY A 76 -5.81 13.41 -2.55
C GLY A 76 -4.86 14.54 -2.14
N VAL A 77 -3.61 14.49 -2.60
CA VAL A 77 -2.60 15.54 -2.37
C VAL A 77 -3.00 16.84 -3.08
N THR A 78 -3.46 16.77 -4.33
CA THR A 78 -4.01 17.93 -5.05
C THR A 78 -5.14 18.59 -4.26
N GLY A 79 -6.07 17.78 -3.73
CA GLY A 79 -7.19 18.26 -2.93
C GLY A 79 -6.71 18.99 -1.66
N LEU A 80 -5.77 18.39 -0.94
CA LEU A 80 -5.21 18.96 0.29
C LEU A 80 -4.49 20.29 0.04
N LEU A 81 -3.65 20.37 -0.99
CA LEU A 81 -2.92 21.59 -1.34
C LEU A 81 -3.85 22.69 -1.83
N ALA A 82 -4.87 22.34 -2.62
CA ALA A 82 -5.86 23.29 -3.11
C ALA A 82 -6.70 23.89 -1.96
N LEU A 83 -7.12 23.07 -0.98
CA LEU A 83 -7.76 23.57 0.24
C LEU A 83 -6.82 24.45 1.07
N ALA A 84 -5.59 23.99 1.30
CA ALA A 84 -4.62 24.74 2.12
C ALA A 84 -4.34 26.14 1.54
N LYS A 85 -4.22 26.26 0.22
CA LYS A 85 -4.06 27.56 -0.45
C LYS A 85 -5.36 28.35 -0.52
N GLY A 86 -6.48 27.71 -0.85
CA GLY A 86 -7.79 28.36 -1.02
C GLY A 86 -8.39 28.92 0.29
N LEU A 87 -8.07 28.30 1.43
CA LEU A 87 -8.57 28.71 2.76
C LEU A 87 -7.70 29.77 3.45
N ARG A 88 -6.60 30.22 2.83
CA ARG A 88 -5.82 31.37 3.36
C ARG A 88 -6.73 32.59 3.53
N PRO A 89 -6.50 33.52 4.47
CA PRO A 89 -7.31 34.75 4.59
C PRO A 89 -7.32 35.59 3.30
N GLY A 90 -8.41 36.30 3.01
CA GLY A 90 -8.55 37.20 1.85
C GLY A 90 -9.86 37.03 1.05
N PRO A 91 -10.13 37.90 0.06
CA PRO A 91 -11.39 37.89 -0.69
C PRO A 91 -11.57 36.61 -1.51
N TRP A 92 -12.78 36.03 -1.54
CA TRP A 92 -13.07 34.75 -2.22
C TRP A 92 -12.84 34.77 -3.74
N SER A 93 -12.97 35.93 -4.36
CA SER A 93 -12.65 36.16 -5.78
C SER A 93 -11.18 36.49 -6.03
N GLY A 94 -10.37 36.62 -4.98
CA GLY A 94 -8.95 36.96 -5.09
C GLY A 94 -8.17 35.87 -5.83
N PRO A 95 -7.17 36.25 -6.66
CA PRO A 95 -6.29 35.29 -7.31
C PRO A 95 -5.40 34.59 -6.29
N VAL A 96 -5.18 33.30 -6.50
CA VAL A 96 -4.19 32.50 -5.78
C VAL A 96 -3.20 31.99 -6.80
N ASP A 97 -1.94 32.35 -6.60
CA ASP A 97 -0.87 31.94 -7.48
C ASP A 97 -0.44 30.52 -7.17
N ILE A 98 -0.43 29.70 -8.21
CA ILE A 98 0.20 28.39 -8.24
C ILE A 98 1.54 28.59 -8.94
N ASP A 99 2.59 28.29 -8.22
CA ASP A 99 3.98 28.51 -8.58
C ASP A 99 4.72 27.17 -8.64
N TRP A 100 5.99 27.19 -9.06
CA TRP A 100 6.80 25.97 -9.11
C TRP A 100 6.98 25.30 -7.75
N SER A 101 7.04 26.07 -6.65
CA SER A 101 7.15 25.48 -5.30
C SER A 101 5.95 24.59 -4.98
N SER A 102 4.75 24.96 -5.43
CA SER A 102 3.53 24.15 -5.28
C SER A 102 3.61 22.82 -6.03
N VAL A 103 4.17 22.83 -7.23
CA VAL A 103 4.34 21.62 -8.06
C VAL A 103 5.37 20.69 -7.44
N ILE A 104 6.51 21.24 -6.98
CA ILE A 104 7.55 20.47 -6.30
C ILE A 104 7.00 19.86 -5.02
N LEU A 105 6.28 20.65 -4.20
CA LEU A 105 5.64 20.14 -3.01
C LEU A 105 4.64 19.02 -3.35
N TRP A 106 3.77 19.24 -4.33
CA TRP A 106 2.84 18.22 -4.77
C TRP A 106 3.55 16.92 -5.17
N LEU A 107 4.60 16.99 -5.99
CA LEU A 107 5.41 15.84 -6.38
C LEU A 107 6.01 15.13 -5.16
N THR A 108 6.60 15.88 -4.24
CA THR A 108 7.17 15.36 -2.99
C THR A 108 6.13 14.58 -2.19
N TRP A 109 4.93 15.14 -2.00
CA TRP A 109 3.87 14.48 -1.26
C TRP A 109 3.33 13.24 -1.98
N VAL A 110 3.19 13.27 -3.30
CA VAL A 110 2.80 12.09 -4.09
C VAL A 110 3.82 10.97 -3.98
N VAL A 111 5.11 11.30 -4.03
CA VAL A 111 6.19 10.32 -3.84
C VAL A 111 6.17 9.77 -2.42
N CYS A 112 6.09 10.63 -1.41
CA CYS A 112 6.13 10.23 0.00
C CYS A 112 4.89 9.46 0.47
N MET A 113 3.70 9.76 -0.05
CA MET A 113 2.45 9.13 0.38
C MET A 113 1.99 8.02 -0.55
N GLY A 114 2.33 8.08 -1.84
CA GLY A 114 1.91 7.09 -2.83
C GLY A 114 2.99 6.07 -3.15
N VAL A 115 4.19 6.54 -3.54
CA VAL A 115 5.23 5.67 -4.10
C VAL A 115 6.03 4.98 -3.00
N LEU A 116 6.57 5.73 -2.04
CA LEU A 116 7.45 5.18 -1.00
C LEU A 116 6.78 4.14 -0.10
N PRO A 117 5.57 4.37 0.45
CA PRO A 117 4.94 3.38 1.32
C PRO A 117 4.67 2.08 0.57
N TRP A 118 4.27 2.18 -0.69
CA TRP A 118 4.03 1.02 -1.55
C TRP A 118 5.31 0.26 -1.89
N THR A 119 6.38 0.94 -2.32
CA THR A 119 7.64 0.27 -2.65
C THR A 119 8.24 -0.43 -1.43
N VAL A 120 8.16 0.20 -0.25
CA VAL A 120 8.62 -0.35 1.02
C VAL A 120 7.77 -1.55 1.44
N GLU A 121 6.45 -1.46 1.35
CA GLU A 121 5.54 -2.58 1.66
C GLU A 121 5.83 -3.79 0.77
N VAL A 122 5.94 -3.59 -0.54
CA VAL A 122 6.27 -4.66 -1.50
C VAL A 122 7.65 -5.26 -1.20
N TRP A 123 8.64 -4.41 -0.94
CA TRP A 123 10.00 -4.87 -0.61
C TRP A 123 10.03 -5.68 0.68
N LEU A 124 9.37 -5.20 1.75
CA LEU A 124 9.26 -5.90 3.03
C LEU A 124 8.53 -7.23 2.87
N ALA A 125 7.41 -7.25 2.15
CA ALA A 125 6.64 -8.46 1.90
C ALA A 125 7.48 -9.51 1.14
N ARG A 126 8.16 -9.12 0.06
CA ARG A 126 9.09 -10.01 -0.67
C ARG A 126 10.22 -10.52 0.21
N ARG A 127 10.75 -9.67 1.10
CA ARG A 127 11.80 -10.06 2.03
C ARG A 127 11.31 -11.06 3.07
N ARG A 128 10.09 -10.91 3.59
CA ARG A 128 9.43 -11.92 4.46
C ARG A 128 9.34 -13.27 3.74
N GLY A 129 8.91 -13.26 2.48
CA GLY A 129 8.81 -14.47 1.65
C GLY A 129 10.11 -15.20 1.34
N ARG A 130 11.27 -14.57 1.48
CA ARG A 130 12.57 -15.23 1.30
C ARG A 130 13.15 -15.81 2.58
N ARG A 131 12.48 -15.54 3.72
CA ARG A 131 12.97 -15.86 5.05
C ARG A 131 12.10 -16.90 5.76
N VAL A 132 11.08 -17.41 5.08
CA VAL A 132 10.27 -18.50 5.62
C VAL A 132 11.19 -19.71 5.80
N GLY A 133 11.24 -20.22 7.03
CA GLY A 133 12.14 -21.31 7.43
C GLY A 133 13.56 -20.89 7.85
N THR A 134 13.90 -19.59 7.88
CA THR A 134 15.20 -19.12 8.41
C THR A 134 15.05 -18.39 9.75
N PRO A 135 15.95 -18.61 10.74
CA PRO A 135 15.83 -18.02 12.08
C PRO A 135 16.24 -16.54 12.17
N GLU A 136 16.58 -15.88 11.06
CA GLU A 136 17.08 -14.51 11.09
C GLU A 136 15.96 -13.47 11.27
N GLY A 137 16.05 -12.68 12.35
CA GLY A 137 15.15 -11.56 12.61
C GLY A 137 15.09 -10.55 11.46
N VAL A 138 13.94 -9.91 11.27
CA VAL A 138 13.72 -8.90 10.23
C VAL A 138 14.51 -7.63 10.57
N PRO A 139 15.53 -7.22 9.79
CA PRO A 139 16.28 -6.02 10.10
C PRO A 139 15.39 -4.79 9.83
N VAL A 140 15.09 -4.07 10.90
CA VAL A 140 14.21 -2.90 10.93
C VAL A 140 14.79 -1.72 10.14
N TRP A 141 16.10 -1.73 9.88
CA TRP A 141 16.84 -0.67 9.21
C TRP A 141 16.25 -0.22 7.87
N GLY A 142 15.73 -1.14 7.04
CA GLY A 142 15.13 -0.75 5.76
C GLY A 142 13.88 0.12 5.91
N MET A 143 13.06 -0.18 6.92
CA MET A 143 11.89 0.62 7.26
C MET A 143 12.30 1.97 7.85
N LEU A 144 13.32 1.99 8.73
CA LEU A 144 13.85 3.23 9.30
C LEU A 144 14.43 4.16 8.23
N VAL A 145 15.17 3.64 7.26
CA VAL A 145 15.71 4.41 6.13
C VAL A 145 14.58 5.00 5.29
N ALA A 146 13.53 4.22 5.00
CA ALA A 146 12.39 4.73 4.25
C ALA A 146 11.63 5.83 4.99
N ILE A 147 11.43 5.68 6.30
CA ILE A 147 10.83 6.71 7.15
C ILE A 147 11.71 7.96 7.15
N ALA A 148 13.03 7.81 7.35
CA ALA A 148 13.96 8.93 7.37
C ALA A 148 13.98 9.70 6.04
N LEU A 149 14.02 8.99 4.90
CA LEU A 149 13.95 9.61 3.57
C LEU A 149 12.62 10.34 3.33
N SER A 150 11.50 9.72 3.74
CA SER A 150 10.17 10.34 3.60
C SER A 150 10.08 11.62 4.43
N THR A 151 10.56 11.58 5.68
CA THR A 151 10.58 12.75 6.58
C THR A 151 11.49 13.84 6.04
N ALA A 152 12.70 13.51 5.58
CA ALA A 152 13.63 14.47 4.99
C ALA A 152 13.05 15.15 3.74
N ALA A 153 12.39 14.38 2.87
CA ALA A 153 11.73 14.91 1.68
C ALA A 153 10.58 15.86 2.04
N VAL A 154 9.77 15.52 3.04
CA VAL A 154 8.70 16.41 3.53
C VAL A 154 9.27 17.70 4.12
N ILE A 155 10.31 17.61 4.96
CA ILE A 155 10.98 18.78 5.54
C ILE A 155 11.55 19.68 4.42
N TRP A 156 12.20 19.09 3.43
CA TRP A 156 12.73 19.82 2.29
C TRP A 156 11.61 20.51 1.48
N GLY A 157 10.49 19.83 1.22
CA GLY A 157 9.33 20.42 0.56
C GLY A 157 8.68 21.57 1.35
N ILE A 158 8.67 21.49 2.68
CA ILE A 158 8.21 22.60 3.54
C ILE A 158 9.21 23.77 3.48
N ALA A 159 10.52 23.47 3.52
CA ALA A 159 11.56 24.50 3.43
C ALA A 159 11.48 25.26 2.10
N THR A 160 11.26 24.58 0.98
CA THR A 160 11.10 25.23 -0.34
C THR A 160 9.84 26.08 -0.45
N MET A 161 8.76 25.75 0.28
CA MET A 161 7.60 26.65 0.39
C MET A 161 7.92 27.95 1.13
N LEU A 162 8.91 27.95 2.02
CA LEU A 162 9.27 29.13 2.82
C LEU A 162 10.23 30.06 2.07
N THR A 163 10.95 29.56 1.06
CA THR A 163 11.98 30.30 0.31
C THR A 163 11.44 30.85 -1.01
N ASP A 164 10.27 31.49 -0.99
CA ASP A 164 9.41 32.05 -2.07
C ASP A 164 10.13 32.73 -3.27
N GLU A 165 10.95 32.00 -4.03
CA GLU A 165 11.70 32.47 -5.20
C GLU A 165 11.14 31.92 -6.54
N GLY A 166 9.97 31.27 -6.50
CA GLY A 166 9.38 30.62 -7.66
C GLY A 166 8.57 31.58 -8.55
N GLY A 167 8.76 31.50 -9.87
CA GLY A 167 7.87 32.15 -10.83
C GLY A 167 6.44 31.57 -10.78
N VAL A 168 5.45 32.45 -10.93
CA VAL A 168 4.03 32.08 -10.99
C VAL A 168 3.75 31.30 -12.29
N LEU A 169 3.14 30.13 -12.17
CA LEU A 169 2.71 29.31 -13.32
C LEU A 169 1.33 29.75 -13.81
N PHE A 170 0.37 29.82 -12.90
CA PHE A 170 -0.99 30.29 -13.19
C PHE A 170 -1.67 30.77 -11.89
N SER A 171 -2.69 31.60 -12.05
CA SER A 171 -3.51 32.09 -10.94
C SER A 171 -4.94 31.56 -11.08
N ALA A 172 -5.54 31.16 -9.96
CA ALA A 172 -6.94 30.72 -9.92
C ALA A 172 -7.70 31.42 -8.79
N PRO A 173 -9.00 31.73 -8.96
CA PRO A 173 -9.81 32.24 -7.84
C PRO A 173 -9.87 31.25 -6.68
N LYS A 174 -9.87 31.74 -5.43
CA LYS A 174 -9.88 30.89 -4.23
C LYS A 174 -11.02 29.89 -4.20
N TRP A 175 -12.23 30.31 -4.59
CA TRP A 175 -13.39 29.44 -4.59
C TRP A 175 -13.22 28.23 -5.52
N VAL A 176 -12.50 28.38 -6.65
CA VAL A 176 -12.18 27.29 -7.57
C VAL A 176 -11.27 26.28 -6.89
N LEU A 177 -10.21 26.75 -6.21
CA LEU A 177 -9.29 25.88 -5.47
C LEU A 177 -9.99 25.13 -4.33
N VAL A 178 -10.91 25.78 -3.61
CA VAL A 178 -11.67 25.12 -2.55
C VAL A 178 -12.59 24.04 -3.10
N LEU A 179 -13.33 24.31 -4.19
CA LEU A 179 -14.16 23.30 -4.84
C LEU A 179 -13.34 22.11 -5.35
N MET A 180 -12.23 22.39 -6.06
CA MET A 180 -11.31 21.35 -6.52
C MET A 180 -10.77 20.55 -5.33
N GLY A 181 -10.44 21.25 -4.25
CA GLY A 181 -10.07 20.70 -2.96
C GLY A 181 -11.00 19.60 -2.47
N PHE A 182 -12.29 19.92 -2.34
CA PHE A 182 -13.32 18.99 -1.91
C PHE A 182 -13.57 17.84 -2.89
N VAL A 183 -13.52 18.11 -4.21
CA VAL A 183 -13.71 17.09 -5.24
C VAL A 183 -12.59 16.05 -5.22
N CYS A 184 -11.36 16.47 -4.98
CA CYS A 184 -10.19 15.60 -5.01
C CYS A 184 -9.87 14.93 -3.65
N LEU A 185 -10.34 15.50 -2.53
CA LEU A 185 -10.09 14.98 -1.18
C LEU A 185 -10.44 13.49 -0.97
N PRO A 186 -11.54 12.95 -1.52
CA PRO A 186 -11.87 11.52 -1.40
C PRO A 186 -10.76 10.58 -1.92
N GLY A 187 -9.85 11.07 -2.78
CA GLY A 187 -8.67 10.33 -3.22
C GLY A 187 -7.82 9.81 -2.06
N LEU A 188 -7.75 10.55 -0.93
CA LEU A 188 -7.02 10.13 0.27
C LEU A 188 -7.58 8.84 0.88
N ALA A 189 -8.89 8.59 0.77
CA ALA A 189 -9.51 7.38 1.32
C ALA A 189 -9.05 6.10 0.60
N PHE A 190 -8.56 6.22 -0.64
CA PHE A 190 -8.04 5.10 -1.42
C PHE A 190 -6.53 4.87 -1.23
N ILE A 191 -5.85 5.73 -0.46
CA ILE A 191 -4.46 5.53 -0.02
C ILE A 191 -4.41 4.54 1.15
N GLY A 192 -5.48 4.53 1.97
CA GLY A 192 -5.63 3.66 3.15
C GLY A 192 -5.64 2.17 2.81
N SER A 193 -4.97 1.40 3.67
CA SER A 193 -4.56 0.01 3.49
C SER A 193 -5.65 -0.91 2.93
N HIS A 194 -5.19 -1.91 2.17
CA HIS A 194 -5.94 -3.14 1.94
C HIS A 194 -6.41 -3.64 3.31
N ARG A 195 -7.69 -3.38 3.65
CA ARG A 195 -8.36 -4.18 4.67
C ARG A 195 -8.12 -5.61 4.27
N ASN A 196 -7.39 -6.32 5.13
CA ASN A 196 -7.11 -7.76 5.08
C ASN A 196 -8.26 -8.45 4.36
N ALA A 197 -8.11 -8.67 3.05
CA ALA A 197 -8.96 -9.56 2.31
C ALA A 197 -8.60 -10.92 2.89
N SER A 198 -9.36 -11.31 3.91
CA SER A 198 -9.33 -12.56 4.65
C SER A 198 -8.04 -13.35 4.41
N LEU A 199 -7.01 -13.04 5.21
CA LEU A 199 -6.10 -14.11 5.58
C LEU A 199 -6.99 -15.25 6.10
N PRO A 200 -6.71 -16.52 5.74
CA PRO A 200 -7.46 -17.61 6.35
C PRO A 200 -7.40 -17.43 7.88
N ALA A 201 -8.46 -17.80 8.58
CA ALA A 201 -8.42 -17.73 10.03
C ALA A 201 -7.32 -18.68 10.50
N ASP A 202 -6.43 -18.18 11.35
CA ASP A 202 -5.42 -19.03 11.99
C ASP A 202 -6.15 -20.20 12.65
N PRO A 203 -5.81 -21.47 12.33
CA PRO A 203 -6.48 -22.62 12.92
C PRO A 203 -6.37 -22.65 14.45
N ALA A 204 -5.35 -22.01 15.04
CA ALA A 204 -5.19 -21.87 16.47
C ALA A 204 -6.07 -20.74 17.08
N THR A 205 -6.64 -19.84 16.26
CA THR A 205 -7.54 -18.82 16.80
C THR A 205 -8.89 -19.44 17.17
N PRO A 206 -9.29 -19.40 18.47
CA PRO A 206 -10.55 -19.98 18.89
C PRO A 206 -11.71 -19.26 18.20
N VAL A 207 -12.54 -20.03 17.52
CA VAL A 207 -13.70 -19.49 16.80
C VAL A 207 -14.70 -18.94 17.80
N THR A 208 -14.68 -17.63 18.00
CA THR A 208 -15.65 -16.96 18.88
C THR A 208 -17.07 -17.19 18.37
N TRP A 209 -18.03 -17.22 19.31
CA TRP A 209 -19.44 -17.44 18.98
C TRP A 209 -19.97 -16.43 17.95
N LYS A 210 -19.49 -15.18 17.99
CA LYS A 210 -19.84 -14.12 17.02
C LYS A 210 -19.50 -14.52 15.58
N THR A 211 -18.34 -15.14 15.36
CA THR A 211 -17.93 -15.60 14.03
C THR A 211 -18.81 -16.75 13.53
N ARG A 212 -19.27 -17.63 14.43
CA ARG A 212 -20.21 -18.72 14.08
C ARG A 212 -21.57 -18.18 13.68
N VAL A 213 -22.13 -17.25 14.46
CA VAL A 213 -23.42 -16.62 14.16
C VAL A 213 -23.37 -15.89 12.83
N ARG A 214 -22.30 -15.12 12.57
CA ARG A 214 -22.15 -14.39 11.31
C ARG A 214 -22.10 -15.32 10.08
N ARG A 215 -21.42 -16.47 10.14
CA ARG A 215 -21.43 -17.46 9.04
C ARG A 215 -22.82 -18.09 8.83
N ALA A 216 -23.54 -18.37 9.91
CA ALA A 216 -24.87 -18.98 9.83
C ALA A 216 -25.91 -18.07 9.16
N PHE A 217 -25.75 -16.75 9.25
CA PHE A 217 -26.70 -15.77 8.70
C PHE A 217 -26.31 -15.19 7.33
N ILE A 218 -25.02 -15.19 6.95
CA ILE A 218 -24.57 -14.62 5.66
C ILE A 218 -24.64 -15.64 4.51
N ASN A 219 -24.61 -16.95 4.80
CA ASN A 219 -24.66 -18.01 3.79
C ASN A 219 -26.06 -18.63 3.61
N ARG A 220 -27.13 -17.90 3.95
CA ARG A 220 -28.51 -18.23 3.56
C ARG A 220 -28.97 -17.24 2.51
#